data_AF-A0A7H4NXW3-F1
#
_entry.id   AF-A0A7H4NXW3-F1
#
_cell.length_a   1.000
_cell.length_b   1.000
_cell.length_c   1.000
_cell.angle_alpha   90.00
_cell.angle_beta   90.00
_cell.angle_gamma   90.00
#
_symmetry.space_group_name_H-M   'P 1'
#
loop_
_entity.id
_entity.type
_entity.pdbx_description
1 polymer ?
#
loop_
_entity_poly.entity_id
_entity_poly.type
_entity_poly.pdbx_seq_one_letter_code
_entity_poly.pdbx_strand_id
1 'polypeptide(L)' 'MSILDLNALNALPKVDRVLRLAETNSQLEKLSAEARVAWALENLPANTCSPRALVSRRR' A
#
# COMPACT_ATOMS: atom_id res chain seq x y z
N MET A 1 -11.65 -6.80 5.06
CA MET A 1 -10.55 -7.76 4.86
C MET A 1 -9.44 -7.02 4.13
N SER A 2 -8.30 -6.79 4.78
CA SER A 2 -7.15 -6.15 4.14
C SER A 2 -6.51 -7.12 3.15
N ILE A 3 -6.69 -6.87 1.85
CA ILE A 3 -6.36 -7.80 0.75
C ILE A 3 -4.85 -7.90 0.50
N LEU A 4 -4.08 -6.89 0.92
CA LEU A 4 -2.63 -6.83 0.72
C LEU A 4 -1.87 -7.01 2.03
N ASP A 5 -1.19 -8.15 2.17
CA ASP A 5 -0.22 -8.37 3.24
C ASP A 5 1.11 -7.68 2.89
N LEU A 6 1.27 -6.46 3.43
CA LEU A 6 2.48 -5.67 3.27
C LEU A 6 3.72 -6.35 3.86
N ASN A 7 3.59 -7.22 4.87
CA ASN A 7 4.72 -7.95 5.44
C ASN A 7 5.21 -9.03 4.48
N ALA A 8 4.29 -9.78 3.87
CA ALA A 8 4.62 -10.75 2.83
C ALA A 8 5.28 -10.07 1.61
N LEU A 9 4.75 -8.92 1.16
CA LEU A 9 5.36 -8.12 0.10
C LEU A 9 6.78 -7.63 0.45
N ASN A 10 7.01 -7.25 1.71
CA ASN A 10 8.33 -6.80 2.16
C ASN A 10 9.36 -7.93 2.30
N ALA A 11 8.92 -9.17 2.50
CA ALA A 11 9.77 -10.35 2.51
C ALA A 11 10.22 -10.76 1.09
N LEU A 12 9.53 -10.30 0.04
CA LEU A 12 9.89 -10.60 -1.35
C LEU A 12 11.10 -9.76 -1.83
N PRO A 13 11.91 -10.31 -2.75
CA PRO A 13 12.90 -9.57 -3.51
C PRO A 13 12.29 -8.36 -4.22
N LYS A 14 13.08 -7.30 -4.41
CA LYS A 14 12.60 -6.03 -4.99
C LYS A 14 11.92 -6.22 -6.35
N VAL A 15 12.43 -7.14 -7.18
CA VAL A 15 11.88 -7.43 -8.51
C VAL A 15 10.50 -8.08 -8.41
N ASP A 16 10.36 -9.11 -7.59
CA ASP A 16 9.08 -9.80 -7.38
C ASP A 16 8.04 -8.89 -6.73
N ARG A 17 8.46 -8.03 -5.81
CA ARG A 17 7.60 -7.02 -5.20
C ARG A 17 7.05 -6.05 -6.23
N VAL A 18 7.88 -5.56 -7.14
CA VAL A 18 7.46 -4.65 -8.20
C VAL A 18 6.52 -5.34 -9.17
N LEU A 19 6.80 -6.59 -9.56
CA LEU A 19 5.90 -7.38 -10.42
C LEU A 19 4.52 -7.57 -9.79
N ARG A 20 4.45 -7.91 -8.50
CA ARG A 20 3.19 -8.11 -7.78
C ARG A 20 2.40 -6.80 -7.61
N LEU A 21 3.10 -5.68 -7.38
CA LEU A 21 2.48 -4.36 -7.29
C LEU A 21 2.09 -3.80 -8.66
N ALA A 22 2.73 -4.21 -9.76
CA ALA A 22 2.46 -3.69 -11.10
C ALA A 22 1.03 -3.99 -11.56
N GLU A 23 0.53 -5.19 -11.26
CA GLU A 23 -0.85 -5.59 -11.57
C GLU A 23 -1.84 -4.69 -10.83
N THR A 24 -1.67 -4.52 -9.52
CA THR A 24 -2.53 -3.66 -8.70
C THR A 24 -2.43 -2.20 -9.13
N ASN A 25 -1.22 -1.69 -9.38
CA ASN A 25 -1.02 -0.31 -9.83
C ASN A 25 -1.67 -0.05 -11.19
N SER A 26 -1.62 -1.00 -12.13
CA SER A 26 -2.31 -0.87 -13.43
C SER A 26 -3.83 -0.77 -13.29
N GLN A 27 -4.42 -1.39 -12.26
CA GLN A 27 -5.85 -1.24 -11.95
C GLN A 27 -6.13 0.13 -11.32
N LEU A 28 -5.27 0.60 -10.43
CA LEU A 28 -5.38 1.92 -9.79
C LEU A 28 -5.20 3.09 -10.76
N GLU A 29 -4.35 2.94 -11.77
CA GLU A 29 -4.13 3.97 -12.80
C GLU A 29 -5.39 4.27 -13.62
N LYS A 30 -6.29 3.29 -13.75
CA LYS A 30 -7.60 3.45 -14.42
C LYS A 30 -8.62 4.20 -13.55
N LEU A 31 -8.34 4.37 -12.26
CA LEU A 31 -9.23 5.04 -11.31
C LEU A 31 -8.90 6.54 -11.19
N SER A 32 -9.92 7.32 -10.87
CA SER A 32 -9.77 8.73 -10.48
C SER A 32 -8.94 8.85 -9.20
N ALA A 33 -8.40 10.05 -8.95
CA ALA A 33 -7.60 10.31 -7.76
C ALA A 33 -8.37 9.99 -6.46
N GLU A 34 -9.65 10.38 -6.39
CA GLU A 34 -10.53 10.12 -5.25
C GLU A 34 -10.80 8.62 -5.07
N ALA A 35 -11.04 7.90 -6.17
CA ALA A 35 -11.26 6.45 -6.14
C ALA A 35 -10.00 5.68 -5.72
N ARG A 36 -8.79 6.17 -6.08
CA ARG A 36 -7.53 5.59 -5.58
C ARG A 36 -7.37 5.79 -4.07
N VAL A 37 -7.75 6.95 -3.55
CA VAL A 37 -7.71 7.23 -2.11
C VAL A 37 -8.72 6.37 -1.37
N ALA A 38 -9.95 6.24 -1.87
CA ALA A 38 -10.96 5.35 -1.31
C ALA A 38 -10.47 3.90 -1.29
N TRP A 39 -9.92 3.42 -2.42
CA TRP A 39 -9.34 2.09 -2.50
C TRP A 39 -8.20 1.89 -1.48
N ALA A 40 -7.32 2.88 -1.32
CA ALA A 40 -6.22 2.83 -0.35
C ALA A 40 -6.74 2.72 1.10
N LEU A 41 -7.77 3.49 1.45
CA LEU A 41 -8.39 3.45 2.78
C LEU A 41 -9.06 2.11 3.09
N GLU A 42 -9.58 1.43 2.08
CA GLU A 42 -10.25 0.13 2.22
C GLU A 42 -9.26 -1.06 2.21
N ASN A 43 -8.18 -0.95 1.44
CA ASN A 43 -7.30 -2.08 1.13
C ASN A 43 -5.95 -2.05 1.85
N LEU A 44 -5.47 -0.87 2.25
CA LEU A 44 -4.22 -0.75 3.00
C LEU A 44 -4.52 -0.64 4.50
N PRO A 45 -3.74 -1.32 5.36
CA PRO A 45 -3.91 -1.20 6.80
C PRO A 45 -3.70 0.26 7.22
N ALA A 46 -4.65 0.80 7.98
CA ALA A 46 -4.72 2.20 8.42
C ALA A 46 -3.55 2.70 9.30
N ASN A 47 -2.50 1.90 9.49
CA ASN A 47 -1.36 2.21 10.36
C ASN A 47 -0.44 3.32 9.82
N THR A 48 -0.68 3.85 8.62
CA THR A 48 0.10 4.98 8.06
C THR A 48 -0.49 6.35 8.40
N CYS A 49 -1.78 6.43 8.78
CA CYS A 49 -2.43 7.69 9.16
C CYS A 49 -2.59 7.81 10.69
N SER A 50 -1.61 7.30 11.45
CA SER A 50 -1.48 7.63 12.88
C SER A 50 -0.41 8.70 13.03
N PRO A 51 -0.68 9.84 13.71
CA PRO A 51 0.33 10.86 14.03
C PRO A 51 1.57 10.27 14.72
N ARG A 52 1.41 9.09 15.34
CA ARG A 52 2.43 8.37 16.11
C ARG A 52 3.45 7.63 15.23
N ALA A 53 3.13 7.29 13.97
CA ALA A 53 4.05 6.61 13.06
C ALA A 53 5.11 7.55 12.45
N LEU A 54 4.84 8.86 12.38
CA LEU A 54 5.78 9.88 11.90
C LEU A 54 6.88 10.22 12.91
N VAL A 55 6.63 10.00 14.21
CA VAL A 55 7.61 10.28 15.29
C VAL A 55 8.71 9.20 15.33
N SER A 56 8.42 7.97 14.91
CA SER A 56 9.37 6.84 14.98
C SER A 56 10.41 6.81 13.87
N ARG A 57 10.30 7.65 12.83
CA ARG A 57 11.32 7.78 11.76
C ARG A 57 12.34 8.92 12.00
N ARG A 58 12.31 9.54 13.19
CA ARG A 58 13.27 10.58 13.62
C ARG A 58 14.27 10.08 14.69
N ARG A 59 14.59 8.79 14.75
CA ARG A 59 15.79 8.31 15.44
C ARG A 59 16.60 7.41 14.53
#